data_AF-A0A7W6R1V7-F1
#
_entry.id   AF-A0A7W6R1V7-F1
#
_cell.length_a   1.000
_cell.length_b   1.000
_cell.length_c   1.000
_cell.angle_alpha   90.00
_cell.angle_beta   90.00
_cell.angle_gamma   90.00
#
_symmetry.space_group_name_H-M   'P 1'
#
loop_
_entity.id
_entity.type
_entity.pdbx_description
1 polymer ?
#
loop_
_entity_poly.entity_id
_entity_poly.type
_entity_poly.pdbx_seq_one_letter_code
_entity_poly.pdbx_strand_id
1 'polypeptide(L)'
;MKALLPARFSAALFAGVLLAGCSSADSPALDPIPGSITYGGQPRTKLTKSPIGSAVHHQFYNGTGQRVEETYILQPDRSLKLVRRVVGPDFPD
;
A
#
# COMPACT_ATOMS: atom_id res chain seq x y z
N MET A 1 -33.17 -35.27 -49.41
CA MET A 1 -31.95 -34.43 -49.47
C MET A 1 -32.18 -33.20 -48.60
N LYS A 2 -31.66 -33.22 -47.36
CA LYS A 2 -31.84 -32.17 -46.35
C LYS A 2 -30.93 -31.00 -46.69
N ALA A 3 -31.51 -29.82 -46.89
CA ALA A 3 -30.77 -28.57 -47.05
C ALA A 3 -30.11 -28.18 -45.72
N LEU A 4 -28.82 -27.90 -45.76
CA LEU A 4 -28.00 -27.46 -44.64
C LEU A 4 -28.16 -25.92 -44.51
N LEU A 5 -28.88 -25.45 -43.48
CA LEU A 5 -28.88 -24.03 -43.11
C LEU A 5 -27.51 -23.65 -42.51
N PRO A 6 -26.94 -22.47 -42.82
CA PRO A 6 -25.71 -21.99 -42.19
C PRO A 6 -26.04 -21.53 -40.75
N ALA A 7 -25.65 -22.34 -39.78
CA ALA A 7 -25.81 -22.00 -38.38
C ALA A 7 -24.72 -21.01 -37.93
N ARG A 8 -25.11 -19.73 -37.96
CA ARG A 8 -24.95 -18.79 -36.85
C ARG A 8 -23.52 -18.41 -36.44
N PHE A 9 -23.10 -17.25 -36.93
CA PHE A 9 -22.69 -16.10 -36.12
C PHE A 9 -22.81 -16.33 -34.60
N SER A 10 -21.78 -16.83 -33.91
CA SER A 10 -21.72 -16.82 -32.43
C SER A 10 -20.32 -17.10 -31.87
N ALA A 11 -19.25 -16.92 -32.65
CA ALA A 11 -17.88 -17.17 -32.15
C ALA A 11 -17.21 -15.94 -31.50
N ALA A 12 -17.88 -14.80 -31.39
CA ALA A 12 -17.23 -13.53 -31.07
C ALA A 12 -17.46 -12.99 -29.64
N LEU A 13 -18.28 -13.63 -28.79
CA LEU A 13 -18.77 -12.94 -27.57
C LEU A 13 -18.13 -13.38 -26.23
N PHE A 14 -17.21 -14.34 -26.19
CA PHE A 14 -16.73 -14.90 -24.91
C PHE A 14 -15.31 -14.50 -24.46
N ALA A 15 -14.62 -13.58 -25.14
CA ALA A 15 -13.20 -13.29 -24.89
C ALA A 15 -12.91 -12.03 -24.05
N GLY A 16 -13.87 -11.51 -23.27
CA GLY A 16 -13.76 -10.15 -22.72
C GLY A 16 -13.61 -9.98 -21.20
N VAL A 17 -13.81 -11.00 -20.36
CA VAL A 17 -14.11 -10.75 -18.92
C VAL A 17 -13.25 -11.56 -17.96
N LEU A 18 -11.91 -11.42 -18.00
CA LEU A 18 -11.03 -12.01 -16.97
C LEU A 18 -9.87 -11.10 -16.54
N LEU A 19 -10.00 -9.77 -16.64
CA LEU A 19 -9.10 -8.85 -15.95
C LEU A 19 -9.74 -8.31 -14.65
N ALA A 20 -10.12 -9.22 -13.75
CA ALA A 20 -10.35 -8.84 -12.36
C ALA A 20 -8.96 -8.68 -11.71
N GLY A 21 -8.40 -7.47 -11.84
CA GLY A 21 -7.09 -7.11 -11.30
C GLY A 21 -7.04 -7.29 -9.78
N CYS A 22 -5.86 -7.67 -9.28
CA CYS A 22 -5.57 -7.77 -7.86
C CYS A 22 -5.94 -6.47 -7.15
N SER A 23 -7.03 -6.48 -6.37
CA SER A 23 -7.26 -5.43 -5.38
C SER A 23 -6.28 -5.70 -4.25
N SER A 24 -5.19 -4.94 -4.19
CA SER A 24 -4.35 -4.88 -3.00
C SER A 24 -5.23 -4.31 -1.90
N ALA A 25 -5.83 -5.20 -1.10
CA ALA A 25 -6.63 -4.85 0.05
C ALA A 25 -5.86 -3.82 0.87
N ASP A 26 -6.51 -2.69 1.16
CA ASP A 26 -5.97 -1.68 2.06
C ASP A 26 -5.56 -2.37 3.35
N SER A 27 -4.25 -2.52 3.56
CA SER A 27 -3.72 -3.00 4.83
C SER A 27 -4.34 -2.15 5.95
N PRO A 28 -4.85 -2.76 7.04
CA PRO A 28 -5.41 -2.00 8.14
C PRO A 28 -4.39 -0.94 8.55
N ALA A 29 -4.83 0.32 8.56
CA ALA A 29 -3.97 1.44 8.88
C ALA A 29 -3.41 1.22 10.29
N LEU A 30 -2.09 1.15 10.40
CA LEU A 30 -1.43 0.99 11.69
C LEU A 30 -1.54 2.32 12.44
N ASP A 31 -2.00 2.26 13.68
CA ASP A 31 -2.10 3.45 14.52
C ASP A 31 -0.70 3.97 14.89
N PRO A 32 -0.44 5.29 14.79
CA PRO A 32 0.81 5.90 15.21
C PRO A 32 1.05 5.70 16.72
N ILE A 33 2.30 5.48 17.12
CA ILE A 33 2.71 5.37 18.52
C ILE A 33 3.63 6.54 18.90
N PRO A 34 3.87 6.82 20.19
CA PRO A 34 4.85 7.83 20.58
C PRO A 34 6.19 7.60 19.88
N GLY A 35 6.62 8.60 19.10
CA GLY A 35 7.85 8.54 18.27
C GLY A 35 7.61 8.35 16.77
N SER A 36 6.43 7.90 16.34
CA SER A 36 6.02 7.85 14.93
C SER A 36 5.97 9.26 14.31
N ILE A 37 6.21 9.40 13.00
CA ILE A 37 6.17 10.69 12.30
C ILE A 37 4.77 11.33 12.38
N THR A 38 3.73 10.51 12.34
CA THR A 38 2.33 10.95 12.35
C THR A 38 1.73 11.04 13.76
N TYR A 39 2.50 10.76 14.81
CA TYR A 39 2.03 10.82 16.18
C TYR A 39 1.78 12.28 16.61
N GLY A 40 0.55 12.57 17.08
CA GLY A 40 0.15 13.93 17.44
C GLY A 40 -0.07 14.87 16.25
N GLY A 41 -0.08 14.33 15.03
CA GLY A 41 -0.23 15.08 13.78
C GLY A 41 1.01 15.00 12.90
N GLN A 42 0.84 15.29 11.60
CA GLN A 42 1.90 15.09 10.62
C GLN A 42 2.67 16.38 10.28
N PRO A 43 4.01 16.41 10.45
CA PRO A 43 4.84 17.50 9.98
C PRO A 43 4.97 17.47 8.45
N ARG A 44 4.66 18.59 7.79
CA ARG A 44 4.58 18.69 6.30
C ARG A 44 5.84 19.23 5.63
N THR A 45 6.79 19.79 6.38
CA THR A 45 7.86 20.64 5.82
C THR A 45 8.88 19.88 4.97
N LYS A 46 9.16 18.61 5.27
CA LYS A 46 10.18 17.81 4.57
C LYS A 46 9.64 16.93 3.43
N LEU A 47 8.32 16.87 3.23
CA LEU A 47 7.67 15.95 2.28
C LEU A 47 7.28 16.60 0.94
N THR A 48 7.60 17.87 0.75
CA THR A 48 7.20 18.64 -0.45
C THR A 48 8.02 18.29 -1.70
N LYS A 49 9.26 17.80 -1.51
CA LYS A 49 10.22 17.50 -2.58
C LYS A 49 10.15 16.07 -3.11
N SER A 50 9.56 15.15 -2.34
CA SER A 50 9.46 13.74 -2.71
C SER A 50 8.26 13.49 -3.62
N PRO A 51 8.37 12.61 -4.63
CA PRO A 51 7.24 12.16 -5.44
C PRO A 51 6.16 11.46 -4.60
N ILE A 52 4.90 11.58 -5.03
CA ILE A 52 3.79 10.80 -4.47
C ILE A 52 4.08 9.30 -4.67
N GLY A 53 3.77 8.49 -3.67
CA GLY A 53 4.07 7.05 -3.64
C GLY A 53 5.45 6.70 -3.08
N SER A 54 6.31 7.69 -2.82
CA SER A 54 7.63 7.44 -2.23
C SER A 54 7.54 6.80 -0.84
N ALA A 55 8.44 5.86 -0.58
CA ALA A 55 8.65 5.28 0.73
C ALA A 55 9.47 6.24 1.61
N VAL A 56 9.02 6.42 2.86
CA VAL A 56 9.73 7.16 3.91
C VAL A 56 9.99 6.19 5.05
N HIS A 57 11.26 6.04 5.41
CA HIS A 57 11.68 5.19 6.51
C HIS A 57 11.94 6.04 7.74
N HIS A 58 11.50 5.55 8.90
CA HIS A 58 11.71 6.19 10.18
C HIS A 58 12.10 5.17 11.22
N GLN A 59 13.14 5.47 11.99
CA GLN A 59 13.61 4.60 13.06
C GLN A 59 13.67 5.39 14.35
N PHE A 60 13.16 4.80 15.43
CA PHE A 60 13.18 5.40 16.77
C PHE A 60 13.18 4.31 17.84
N TYR A 61 13.42 4.72 19.09
CA TYR A 61 13.24 3.86 20.25
C TYR A 61 11.92 4.19 20.94
N ASN A 62 11.12 3.16 21.22
CA ASN A 62 9.86 3.34 21.95
C ASN A 62 10.12 3.55 23.46
N GLY A 63 9.05 3.76 24.23
CA GLY A 63 9.14 3.95 25.68
C GLY A 63 9.69 2.75 26.47
N THR A 64 9.77 1.56 25.87
CA THR A 64 10.37 0.37 26.48
C THR A 64 11.82 0.14 26.05
N GLY A 65 12.40 1.04 25.25
CA GLY A 65 13.78 0.95 24.76
C GLY A 65 13.95 0.04 23.54
N GLN A 66 12.87 -0.48 22.95
CA GLN A 66 12.93 -1.32 21.75
C GLN A 66 13.08 -0.46 20.50
N ARG A 67 13.89 -0.94 19.54
CA ARG A 67 14.03 -0.31 18.24
C ARG A 67 12.78 -0.57 17.39
N VAL A 68 12.17 0.51 16.94
CA VAL A 68 11.02 0.49 16.04
C VAL A 68 11.44 1.06 14.69
N GLU A 69 11.17 0.29 13.63
CA GLU A 69 11.36 0.71 12.25
C GLU A 69 10.00 0.80 11.56
N GLU A 70 9.69 1.96 11.02
CA GLU A 70 8.44 2.26 10.33
C GLU A 70 8.69 2.62 8.88
N THR A 71 7.83 2.10 8.00
CA THR A 71 7.79 2.47 6.60
C THR A 71 6.46 3.14 6.29
N TYR A 72 6.56 4.31 5.69
CA TYR A 72 5.43 5.13 5.29
C TYR A 72 5.40 5.30 3.79
N ILE A 73 4.20 5.42 3.22
CA ILE A 73 4.01 5.80 1.82
C ILE A 73 3.43 7.20 1.76
N LEU A 74 4.10 8.09 1.01
CA LEU A 74 3.62 9.43 0.73
C LEU A 74 2.36 9.39 -0.14
N GLN A 75 1.24 9.82 0.41
CA GLN A 75 -0.06 9.83 -0.26
C GLN A 75 -0.22 11.07 -1.18
N PRO A 76 -1.22 11.08 -2.09
CA PRO A 76 -1.46 12.20 -2.99
C PRO A 76 -1.74 13.54 -2.29
N ASP A 77 -2.34 13.51 -1.10
CA ASP A 77 -2.59 14.67 -0.23
C ASP A 77 -1.35 15.12 0.57
N ARG A 78 -0.19 14.53 0.27
CA ARG A 78 1.08 14.65 1.00
C ARG A 78 1.02 14.19 2.46
N SER A 79 0.01 13.41 2.82
CA SER A 79 0.00 12.68 4.09
C SER A 79 0.91 11.45 4.03
N LEU A 80 1.32 10.93 5.19
CA LEU A 80 2.09 9.70 5.28
C LEU A 80 1.18 8.60 5.80
N LYS A 81 0.96 7.57 4.98
CA LYS A 81 0.28 6.34 5.41
C LYS A 81 1.31 5.39 5.99
N LEU A 82 1.17 5.02 7.27
CA LEU A 82 1.99 3.97 7.87
C LEU A 82 1.57 2.63 7.28
N VAL A 83 2.47 1.98 6.55
CA VAL A 83 2.19 0.70 5.87
C VAL A 83 2.88 -0.49 6.52
N ARG A 84 3.93 -0.24 7.31
CA ARG A 84 4.70 -1.29 7.98
C ARG A 84 5.34 -0.75 9.25
N ARG A 85 5.30 -1.56 10.31
CA ARG A 85 6.09 -1.38 11.54
C ARG A 85 6.77 -2.70 11.88
N VAL A 86 8.03 -2.64 12.23
CA VAL A 86 8.78 -3.75 12.83
C VAL A 86 9.36 -3.29 14.15
N VAL A 87 9.18 -4.12 15.17
CA VAL A 87 9.82 -3.94 16.46
C VAL A 87 10.90 -5.01 16.53
N GLY A 88 12.14 -4.58 16.59
CA GLY A 88 13.30 -5.47 16.63
C GLY A 88 14.13 -5.23 17.88
N PRO A 89 14.96 -6.22 18.28
CA PRO A 89 16.00 -5.98 19.25
C PRO A 89 16.95 -4.88 18.75
N ASP A 90 17.49 -4.17 19.70
CA ASP A 90 18.50 -3.13 19.59
C ASP A 90 19.84 -3.68 19.07
N PHE A 91 20.09 -4.99 19.22
CA PHE A 91 21.23 -5.72 18.67
C PHE A 91 20.83 -6.66 17.52
N PRO A 92 21.61 -6.73 16.41
CA PRO A 92 21.46 -7.80 15.44
C PRO A 92 21.98 -9.12 16.02
N ASP A 93 21.27 -10.22 15.75
CA ASP A 93 21.68 -11.59 16.06
C ASP A 93 22.95 -12.01 15.29
#